data_AF-A0A1V9QCK3-F1
#
_entry.id   AF-A0A1V9QCK3-F1
#
_cell.length_a   1.000
_cell.length_b   1.000
_cell.length_c   1.000
_cell.angle_alpha   90.00
_cell.angle_beta   90.00
_cell.angle_gamma   90.00
#
_symmetry.space_group_name_H-M   'P 1'
#
loop_
_entity.id
_entity.type
_entity.pdbx_description
1 polymer ?
#
loop_
_entity_poly.entity_id
_entity_poly.type
_entity_poly.pdbx_seq_one_letter_code
_entity_poly.pdbx_strand_id
1 'polypeptide(L)'
;MDKLNGNQKLADAKDKAKQRVDNLPNLNEAQKKAAKGAIDKATDPAGVENSVDTAVAKDKLNKAINDGQAKKGTSAYYNGSDEKKQALDGALAKGQQVANDPDATQAVVNKARKAITDAMNALDGKVTDKTTLKNSVAGSDDVKNTNDYKYASDKARKDYDAAITNAQKVLDNKNATQNEVNTAEKAIEDAKDALSKSMAKAWEDAKLPITRTPVLNTQALTDAEKEKVKENVGAVQVKDTVQSEVTVDDQGNVVIAFSDGSKAKLTSGSTIREMNKNDLQQDIDDDEKVKNSDNYKDASDSARETYDAAIEAGKQVNSDSNATQEAINQAHGVIQKALQGLKDSAAKAKEKLNTNVDETPVGDHNKVDDVEKGAIAQAVADANKNNGVTKDKVTVDDQGNATVTFPDGSKAVVPASSTTTNVSKEA
;
A
#
# COMPACT_ATOMS: atom_id res chain seq x y z
N MET A 1 44.27 90.80 24.06
CA MET A 1 44.44 89.94 22.88
C MET A 1 43.70 88.60 22.99
N ASP A 2 42.83 88.40 23.99
CA ASP A 2 42.21 87.09 24.26
C ASP A 2 41.06 86.69 23.32
N LYS A 3 40.41 87.64 22.62
CA LYS A 3 39.29 87.34 21.72
C LYS A 3 39.70 86.62 20.42
N LEU A 4 40.90 86.87 19.89
CA LEU A 4 41.41 86.21 18.67
C LEU A 4 41.77 84.73 18.92
N ASN A 5 42.20 84.40 20.14
CA ASN A 5 42.56 83.03 20.51
C ASN A 5 41.32 82.13 20.74
N GLY A 6 40.16 82.71 21.05
CA GLY A 6 38.90 81.96 21.23
C GLY A 6 38.28 81.50 19.91
N ASN A 7 38.26 82.36 18.89
CA ASN A 7 37.67 82.04 17.59
C ASN A 7 38.46 80.95 16.83
N GLN A 8 39.80 81.00 16.88
CA GLN A 8 40.65 79.96 16.29
C GLN A 8 40.45 78.62 17.00
N LYS A 9 40.40 78.61 18.34
CA LYS A 9 40.14 77.39 19.13
C LYS A 9 38.79 76.75 18.78
N LEU A 10 37.75 77.55 18.53
CA LEU A 10 36.44 77.04 18.13
C LEU A 10 36.48 76.42 16.72
N ALA A 11 37.18 77.06 15.77
CA ALA A 11 37.34 76.51 14.42
C ALA A 11 38.07 75.15 14.46
N ASP A 12 39.19 75.06 15.19
CA ASP A 12 39.94 73.82 15.35
C ASP A 12 39.08 72.71 16.03
N ALA A 13 38.23 73.09 17.00
CA ALA A 13 37.31 72.17 17.65
C ALA A 13 36.25 71.64 16.66
N LYS A 14 35.70 72.50 15.79
CA LYS A 14 34.76 72.10 14.73
C LYS A 14 35.41 71.14 13.74
N ASP A 15 36.64 71.39 13.32
CA ASP A 15 37.33 70.52 12.35
C ASP A 15 37.62 69.13 12.93
N LYS A 16 38.10 69.06 14.18
CA LYS A 16 38.26 67.79 14.92
C LYS A 16 36.91 67.06 15.09
N ALA A 17 35.85 67.80 15.40
CA ALA A 17 34.51 67.25 15.53
C ALA A 17 34.01 66.64 14.21
N LYS A 18 34.22 67.32 13.07
CA LYS A 18 33.85 66.81 11.74
C LYS A 18 34.62 65.54 11.38
N GLN A 19 35.93 65.50 11.65
CA GLN A 19 36.75 64.29 11.45
C GLN A 19 36.23 63.11 12.29
N ARG A 20 35.84 63.38 13.55
CA ARG A 20 35.23 62.35 14.40
C ARG A 20 33.93 61.83 13.82
N VAL A 21 33.06 62.70 13.30
CA VAL A 21 31.81 62.31 12.62
C VAL A 21 32.08 61.47 11.37
N ASP A 22 33.10 61.78 10.59
CA ASP A 22 33.47 61.00 9.40
C ASP A 22 33.87 59.56 9.74
N ASN A 23 34.52 59.38 10.88
CA ASN A 23 34.98 58.09 11.38
C ASN A 23 33.88 57.27 12.10
N LEU A 24 32.63 57.76 12.15
CA LEU A 24 31.50 57.00 12.70
C LEU A 24 31.00 55.96 11.66
N PRO A 25 31.06 54.65 11.97
CA PRO A 25 30.89 53.60 10.96
C PRO A 25 29.44 53.27 10.63
N ASN A 26 28.49 53.61 11.49
CA ASN A 26 27.07 53.27 11.33
C ASN A 26 26.23 54.46 10.86
N LEU A 27 26.79 55.65 10.70
CA LEU A 27 26.09 56.80 10.11
C LEU A 27 26.12 56.74 8.60
N ASN A 28 24.98 57.00 7.96
CA ASN A 28 24.93 57.21 6.51
C ASN A 28 25.39 58.64 6.14
N GLU A 29 25.62 58.88 4.85
CA GLU A 29 26.12 60.17 4.35
C GLU A 29 25.21 61.35 4.70
N ALA A 30 23.89 61.18 4.65
CA ALA A 30 22.94 62.23 5.01
C ALA A 30 23.02 62.60 6.50
N GLN A 31 23.14 61.61 7.37
CA GLN A 31 23.31 61.79 8.82
C GLN A 31 24.66 62.43 9.15
N LYS A 32 25.75 62.02 8.48
CA LYS A 32 27.07 62.66 8.62
C LYS A 32 27.01 64.13 8.19
N LYS A 33 26.37 64.43 7.05
CA LYS A 33 26.18 65.80 6.56
C LYS A 33 25.36 66.65 7.54
N ALA A 34 24.25 66.13 8.07
CA ALA A 34 23.43 66.83 9.05
C ALA A 34 24.22 67.14 10.33
N ALA A 35 24.96 66.17 10.85
CA ALA A 35 25.81 66.34 12.04
C ALA A 35 26.90 67.40 11.82
N LYS A 36 27.59 67.38 10.66
CA LYS A 36 28.57 68.42 10.30
C LYS A 36 27.93 69.80 10.19
N GLY A 37 26.72 69.89 9.62
CA GLY A 37 25.96 71.13 9.56
C GLY A 37 25.57 71.68 10.94
N ALA A 38 25.26 70.81 11.91
CA ALA A 38 25.01 71.21 13.29
C ALA A 38 26.30 71.73 13.97
N ILE A 39 27.44 71.05 13.76
CA ILE A 39 28.76 71.49 14.24
C ILE A 39 29.11 72.88 13.67
N ASP A 40 28.82 73.12 12.39
CA ASP A 40 29.06 74.43 11.77
C ASP A 40 28.23 75.54 12.39
N LYS A 41 26.98 75.25 12.78
CA LYS A 41 26.07 76.21 13.43
C LYS A 41 26.41 76.49 14.91
N ALA A 42 27.19 75.63 15.58
CA ALA A 42 27.54 75.82 16.98
C ALA A 42 28.35 77.13 17.21
N THR A 43 28.00 77.88 18.25
CA THR A 43 28.61 79.19 18.56
C THR A 43 29.70 79.12 19.62
N ASP A 44 29.85 77.99 20.30
CA ASP A 44 30.82 77.76 21.36
C ASP A 44 31.26 76.27 21.41
N PRO A 45 32.32 75.93 22.17
CA PRO A 45 32.80 74.55 22.28
C PRO A 45 31.77 73.56 22.83
N ALA A 46 30.88 73.98 23.73
CA ALA A 46 29.87 73.09 24.32
C ALA A 46 28.80 72.70 23.27
N GLY A 47 28.42 73.63 22.38
CA GLY A 47 27.55 73.34 21.25
C GLY A 47 28.18 72.39 20.23
N VAL A 48 29.50 72.51 19.99
CA VAL A 48 30.26 71.57 19.15
C VAL A 48 30.25 70.18 19.78
N GLU A 49 30.55 70.09 21.08
CA GLU A 49 30.54 68.84 21.84
C GLU A 49 29.15 68.18 21.83
N ASN A 50 28.08 68.92 22.13
CA ASN A 50 26.70 68.43 22.07
C ASN A 50 26.31 67.89 20.67
N SER A 51 26.79 68.53 19.60
CA SER A 51 26.55 68.08 18.23
C SER A 51 27.28 66.77 17.91
N VAL A 52 28.52 66.64 18.37
CA VAL A 52 29.31 65.40 18.26
C VAL A 52 28.67 64.28 19.05
N ASP A 53 28.26 64.53 20.29
CA ASP A 53 27.60 63.54 21.13
C ASP A 53 26.32 63.03 20.46
N THR A 54 25.50 63.94 19.93
CA THR A 54 24.27 63.59 19.20
C THR A 54 24.58 62.68 18.00
N ALA A 55 25.65 62.98 17.25
CA ALA A 55 26.10 62.14 16.13
C ALA A 55 26.57 60.74 16.59
N VAL A 56 27.36 60.68 17.66
CA VAL A 56 27.83 59.42 18.28
C VAL A 56 26.65 58.58 18.77
N ALA A 57 25.60 59.21 19.30
CA ALA A 57 24.42 58.51 19.75
C ALA A 57 23.57 57.97 18.60
N LYS A 58 23.47 58.72 17.50
CA LYS A 58 22.82 58.24 16.27
C LYS A 58 23.57 57.07 15.67
N ASP A 59 24.91 57.09 15.70
CA ASP A 59 25.73 55.95 15.28
C ASP A 59 25.39 54.69 16.09
N LYS A 60 25.32 54.83 17.42
CA LYS A 60 24.93 53.73 18.32
C LYS A 60 23.48 53.29 18.11
N LEU A 61 22.56 54.21 17.78
CA LEU A 61 21.18 53.87 17.45
C LEU A 61 21.10 53.06 16.15
N ASN A 62 21.78 53.49 15.08
CA ASN A 62 21.84 52.74 13.82
C ASN A 62 22.43 51.34 14.02
N LYS A 63 23.48 51.22 14.85
CA LYS A 63 23.99 49.90 15.23
C LYS A 63 22.91 49.05 15.93
N ALA A 64 22.20 49.61 16.91
CA ALA A 64 21.14 48.89 17.61
C ALA A 64 19.97 48.48 16.68
N ILE A 65 19.63 49.32 15.69
CA ILE A 65 18.65 48.99 14.65
C ILE A 65 19.14 47.77 13.85
N ASN A 66 20.39 47.81 13.36
CA ASN A 66 20.97 46.70 12.59
C ASN A 66 21.04 45.40 13.43
N ASP A 67 21.51 45.48 14.67
CA ASP A 67 21.57 44.34 15.60
C ASP A 67 20.16 43.76 15.85
N GLY A 68 19.16 44.63 16.04
CA GLY A 68 17.77 44.21 16.26
C GLY A 68 17.14 43.58 15.03
N GLN A 69 17.44 44.08 13.82
CA GLN A 69 17.01 43.44 12.58
C GLN A 69 17.64 42.05 12.42
N ALA A 70 18.93 41.90 12.71
CA ALA A 70 19.60 40.60 12.69
C ALA A 70 18.99 39.62 13.71
N LYS A 71 18.57 40.12 14.88
CA LYS A 71 17.94 39.31 15.93
C LYS A 71 16.64 38.63 15.48
N LYS A 72 15.91 39.21 14.52
CA LYS A 72 14.69 38.63 13.95
C LYS A 72 14.92 37.28 13.25
N GLY A 73 16.14 37.04 12.77
CA GLY A 73 16.54 35.75 12.19
C GLY A 73 16.96 34.69 13.21
N THR A 74 16.78 34.93 14.51
CA THR A 74 17.19 34.00 15.57
C THR A 74 15.99 33.41 16.30
N SER A 75 16.19 32.24 16.92
CA SER A 75 15.13 31.53 17.65
C SER A 75 14.54 32.34 18.80
N ALA A 76 15.33 33.24 19.40
CA ALA A 76 14.85 34.18 20.40
C ALA A 76 13.67 35.03 19.90
N TYR A 77 13.64 35.38 18.61
CA TYR A 77 12.55 36.14 18.01
C TYR A 77 11.46 35.22 17.47
N TYR A 78 11.73 34.31 16.54
CA TYR A 78 10.65 33.57 15.86
C TYR A 78 9.93 32.56 16.77
N ASN A 79 10.58 32.04 17.83
CA ASN A 79 9.91 31.28 18.90
C ASN A 79 9.49 32.15 20.09
N GLY A 80 9.70 33.46 20.01
CA GLY A 80 9.30 34.39 21.06
C GLY A 80 7.79 34.65 21.04
N SER A 81 7.28 35.10 22.19
CA SER A 81 5.89 35.52 22.34
C SER A 81 5.55 36.67 21.40
N ASP A 82 4.30 36.73 20.96
CA ASP A 82 3.82 37.74 20.02
C ASP A 82 4.00 39.15 20.57
N GLU A 83 3.78 39.34 21.87
CA GLU A 83 3.97 40.62 22.55
C GLU A 83 5.44 41.09 22.47
N LYS A 84 6.41 40.18 22.66
CA LYS A 84 7.84 40.53 22.63
C LYS A 84 8.35 40.75 21.21
N LYS A 85 7.84 39.99 20.23
CA LYS A 85 8.11 40.25 18.80
C LYS A 85 7.62 41.63 18.39
N GLN A 86 6.35 41.95 18.71
CA GLN A 86 5.75 43.25 18.42
C GLN A 86 6.49 44.39 19.14
N ALA A 87 6.95 44.18 20.37
CA ALA A 87 7.73 45.17 21.10
C ALA A 87 9.06 45.49 20.39
N LEU A 88 9.78 44.48 19.89
CA LEU A 88 10.99 44.70 19.11
C LEU A 88 10.69 45.39 17.78
N ASP A 89 9.68 44.94 17.04
CA ASP A 89 9.30 45.54 15.76
C ASP A 89 8.89 47.01 15.91
N GLY A 90 8.09 47.32 16.93
CA GLY A 90 7.70 48.69 17.25
C GLY A 90 8.87 49.56 17.69
N ALA A 91 9.81 49.02 18.47
CA ALA A 91 11.03 49.73 18.87
C ALA A 91 11.94 50.00 17.68
N LEU A 92 12.10 49.05 16.75
CA LEU A 92 12.86 49.20 15.51
C LEU A 92 12.24 50.28 14.61
N ALA A 93 10.92 50.27 14.42
CA ALA A 93 10.22 51.28 13.63
C ALA A 93 10.42 52.69 14.21
N LYS A 94 10.24 52.87 15.52
CA LYS A 94 10.48 54.16 16.20
C LYS A 94 11.95 54.56 16.15
N GLY A 95 12.86 53.61 16.31
CA GLY A 95 14.29 53.85 16.16
C GLY A 95 14.65 54.38 14.77
N GLN A 96 14.08 53.79 13.72
CA GLN A 96 14.32 54.24 12.35
C GLN A 96 13.80 55.67 12.10
N GLN A 97 12.64 56.01 12.66
CA GLN A 97 12.10 57.37 12.60
C GLN A 97 13.05 58.38 13.27
N VAL A 98 13.52 58.08 14.48
CA VAL A 98 14.46 58.94 15.22
C VAL A 98 15.83 59.01 14.55
N ALA A 99 16.30 57.92 13.95
CA ALA A 99 17.54 57.89 13.20
C ALA A 99 17.48 58.84 11.98
N ASN A 100 16.33 58.90 11.31
CA ASN A 100 16.12 59.71 10.12
C ASN A 100 15.77 61.19 10.41
N ASP A 101 15.34 61.52 11.62
CA ASP A 101 15.02 62.90 12.04
C ASP A 101 16.30 63.72 12.25
N PRO A 102 16.63 64.71 11.39
CA PRO A 102 17.86 65.49 11.50
C PRO A 102 17.95 66.34 12.76
N ASP A 103 16.81 66.66 13.40
CA ASP A 103 16.72 67.54 14.56
C ASP A 103 16.53 66.76 15.89
N ALA A 104 16.55 65.42 15.82
CA ALA A 104 16.41 64.57 17.00
C ALA A 104 17.50 64.86 18.05
N THR A 105 17.06 65.20 19.26
CA THR A 105 17.98 65.50 20.36
C THR A 105 18.69 64.23 20.87
N GLN A 106 19.85 64.43 21.48
CA GLN A 106 20.61 63.39 22.17
C GLN A 106 19.76 62.51 23.10
N ALA A 107 18.83 63.13 23.85
CA ALA A 107 17.95 62.41 24.78
C ALA A 107 16.95 61.50 24.05
N VAL A 108 16.35 61.98 22.95
CA VAL A 108 15.40 61.21 22.12
C VAL A 108 16.11 60.02 21.46
N VAL A 109 17.30 60.25 20.90
CA VAL A 109 18.14 59.19 20.29
C VAL A 109 18.52 58.11 21.32
N ASN A 110 18.94 58.52 22.52
CA ASN A 110 19.27 57.57 23.59
C ASN A 110 18.06 56.76 24.05
N LYS A 111 16.88 57.40 24.16
CA LYS A 111 15.64 56.72 24.54
C LYS A 111 15.23 55.67 23.50
N ALA A 112 15.30 56.01 22.21
CA ALA A 112 15.00 55.08 21.13
C ALA A 112 15.97 53.88 21.11
N ARG A 113 17.28 54.15 21.26
CA ARG A 113 18.30 53.10 21.36
C ARG A 113 18.03 52.16 22.53
N LYS A 114 17.74 52.72 23.71
CA LYS A 114 17.43 51.93 24.91
C LYS A 114 16.20 51.06 24.68
N ALA A 115 15.14 51.59 24.07
CA ALA A 115 13.93 50.82 23.78
C ALA A 115 14.21 49.60 22.89
N ILE A 116 15.06 49.73 21.86
CA ILE A 116 15.47 48.59 21.02
C ILE A 116 16.28 47.57 21.84
N THR A 117 17.27 48.03 22.61
CA THR A 117 18.08 47.14 23.45
C THR A 117 17.25 46.40 24.49
N ASP A 118 16.34 47.10 25.17
CA ASP A 118 15.42 46.50 26.14
C ASP A 118 14.53 45.45 25.46
N ALA A 119 13.99 45.75 24.27
CA ALA A 119 13.13 44.82 23.53
C ALA A 119 13.90 43.58 23.04
N MET A 120 15.13 43.73 22.55
CA MET A 120 15.99 42.59 22.17
C MET A 120 16.28 41.67 23.36
N ASN A 121 16.54 42.25 24.54
CA ASN A 121 16.82 41.48 25.76
C ASN A 121 15.56 40.84 26.35
N ALA A 122 14.38 41.41 26.06
CA ALA A 122 13.10 40.90 26.51
C ALA A 122 12.55 39.76 25.63
N LEU A 123 13.20 39.45 24.51
CA LEU A 123 12.88 38.28 23.69
C LEU A 123 13.05 36.99 24.51
N ASP A 124 12.03 36.16 24.49
CA ASP A 124 11.87 34.98 25.35
C ASP A 124 11.94 33.65 24.59
N GLY A 125 12.05 33.69 23.26
CA GLY A 125 12.10 32.52 22.41
C GLY A 125 13.27 31.60 22.75
N LYS A 126 13.02 30.29 22.66
CA LYS A 126 14.02 29.24 22.91
C LYS A 126 14.56 28.68 21.61
N VAL A 127 15.72 28.04 21.67
CA VAL A 127 16.26 27.25 20.54
C VAL A 127 15.25 26.15 20.22
N THR A 128 14.96 25.96 18.92
CA THR A 128 14.08 24.88 18.46
C THR A 128 14.77 23.54 18.67
N ASP A 129 14.12 22.64 19.41
CA ASP A 129 14.56 21.25 19.54
C ASP A 129 13.95 20.40 18.42
N LYS A 130 14.81 19.77 17.62
CA LYS A 130 14.44 18.90 16.49
C LYS A 130 14.78 17.42 16.74
N THR A 131 15.23 17.07 17.94
CA THR A 131 15.84 15.77 18.22
C THR A 131 14.85 14.62 17.98
N THR A 132 13.65 14.70 18.55
CA THR A 132 12.60 13.68 18.38
C THR A 132 12.20 13.53 16.92
N LEU A 133 11.91 14.64 16.24
CA LEU A 133 11.51 14.64 14.82
C LEU A 133 12.57 14.00 13.92
N LYS A 134 13.85 14.30 14.17
CA LYS A 134 14.97 13.70 13.45
C LYS A 134 15.02 12.18 13.64
N ASN A 135 14.81 11.70 14.87
CA ASN A 135 14.78 10.27 15.17
C ASN A 135 13.58 9.58 14.50
N SER A 136 12.40 10.19 14.54
CA SER A 136 11.18 9.67 13.90
C SER A 136 11.32 9.57 12.38
N VAL A 137 11.96 10.55 11.73
CA VAL A 137 12.28 10.48 10.30
C VAL A 137 13.32 9.40 10.00
N ALA A 138 14.39 9.30 10.79
CA ALA A 138 15.43 8.30 10.58
C ALA A 138 14.91 6.86 10.75
N GLY A 139 13.94 6.64 11.65
CA GLY A 139 13.29 5.34 11.86
C GLY A 139 12.20 4.99 10.85
N SER A 140 12.04 5.74 9.74
CA SER A 140 10.93 5.51 8.81
C SER A 140 10.98 4.14 8.13
N ASP A 141 12.18 3.66 7.81
CA ASP A 141 12.36 2.39 7.11
C ASP A 141 12.00 1.20 7.99
N ASP A 142 12.27 1.30 9.30
CA ASP A 142 11.85 0.28 10.28
C ASP A 142 10.33 0.17 10.31
N VAL A 143 9.62 1.29 10.33
CA VAL A 143 8.15 1.31 10.27
C VAL A 143 7.64 0.70 8.97
N LYS A 144 8.26 1.02 7.82
CA LYS A 144 7.88 0.46 6.51
C LYS A 144 8.06 -1.06 6.43
N ASN A 145 8.93 -1.61 7.26
CA ASN A 145 9.16 -3.05 7.35
C ASN A 145 8.16 -3.79 8.23
N THR A 146 7.36 -3.08 9.04
CA THR A 146 6.31 -3.67 9.89
C THR A 146 5.10 -4.15 9.07
N ASN A 147 4.32 -5.04 9.68
CA ASN A 147 3.04 -5.47 9.10
C ASN A 147 2.03 -4.32 9.07
N ASP A 148 2.04 -3.44 10.08
CA ASP A 148 1.18 -2.26 10.13
C ASP A 148 1.34 -1.42 8.86
N TYR A 149 2.56 -1.19 8.37
CA TYR A 149 2.75 -0.54 7.08
C TYR A 149 2.40 -1.46 5.90
N LYS A 150 2.99 -2.66 5.82
CA LYS A 150 2.85 -3.55 4.64
C LYS A 150 1.41 -3.98 4.34
N TYR A 151 0.57 -4.05 5.37
CA TYR A 151 -0.81 -4.54 5.31
C TYR A 151 -1.87 -3.46 5.52
N ALA A 152 -1.49 -2.22 5.86
CA ALA A 152 -2.42 -1.09 5.81
C ALA A 152 -2.85 -0.77 4.37
N SER A 153 -3.93 0.00 4.22
CA SER A 153 -4.43 0.51 2.95
C SER A 153 -3.42 1.39 2.22
N ASP A 154 -3.58 1.51 0.90
CA ASP A 154 -2.77 2.39 0.06
C ASP A 154 -2.81 3.84 0.54
N LYS A 155 -3.98 4.29 1.01
CA LYS A 155 -4.15 5.64 1.53
C LYS A 155 -3.34 5.85 2.81
N ALA A 156 -3.44 4.94 3.79
CA ALA A 156 -2.71 5.08 5.05
C ALA A 156 -1.20 5.04 4.84
N ARG A 157 -0.69 4.17 3.95
CA ARG A 157 0.73 4.14 3.57
C ARG A 157 1.20 5.48 2.96
N LYS A 158 0.43 6.03 2.02
CA LYS A 158 0.71 7.34 1.41
C LYS A 158 0.68 8.48 2.42
N ASP A 159 -0.29 8.48 3.35
CA ASP A 159 -0.39 9.50 4.38
C ASP A 159 0.84 9.47 5.31
N TYR A 160 1.33 8.28 5.67
CA TYR A 160 2.58 8.13 6.42
C TYR A 160 3.80 8.64 5.65
N ASP A 161 3.96 8.25 4.38
CA ASP A 161 5.05 8.73 3.52
C ASP A 161 5.03 10.26 3.35
N ALA A 162 3.83 10.85 3.24
CA ALA A 162 3.65 12.30 3.18
C ALA A 162 4.01 12.99 4.50
N ALA A 163 3.65 12.39 5.65
CA ALA A 163 4.02 12.91 6.97
C ALA A 163 5.55 12.95 7.14
N ILE A 164 6.25 11.87 6.77
CA ILE A 164 7.72 11.82 6.80
C ILE A 164 8.34 12.87 5.86
N THR A 165 7.81 13.02 4.65
CA THR A 165 8.26 14.04 3.69
C THR A 165 8.10 15.46 4.24
N ASN A 166 6.97 15.76 4.89
CA ASN A 166 6.71 17.06 5.48
C ASN A 166 7.58 17.31 6.72
N ALA A 167 7.82 16.29 7.53
CA ALA A 167 8.76 16.36 8.64
C ALA A 167 10.19 16.69 8.17
N GLN A 168 10.64 16.10 7.07
CA GLN A 168 11.95 16.44 6.49
C GLN A 168 12.04 17.93 6.09
N LYS A 169 10.98 18.49 5.49
CA LYS A 169 10.93 19.94 5.18
C LYS A 169 11.07 20.81 6.44
N VAL A 170 10.46 20.40 7.56
CA VAL A 170 10.59 21.10 8.84
C VAL A 170 12.02 20.97 9.40
N LEU A 171 12.65 19.81 9.25
CA LEU A 171 14.06 19.62 9.62
C LEU A 171 15.01 20.54 8.82
N ASP A 172 14.77 20.67 7.52
CA ASP A 172 15.58 21.48 6.61
C ASP A 172 15.35 23.01 6.78
N ASN A 173 14.20 23.42 7.32
CA ASN A 173 13.92 24.81 7.61
C ASN A 173 14.77 25.33 8.78
N LYS A 174 15.74 26.20 8.50
CA LYS A 174 16.64 26.82 9.49
C LYS A 174 15.92 27.61 10.58
N ASN A 175 14.75 28.18 10.26
CA ASN A 175 13.96 29.01 11.17
C ASN A 175 12.68 28.31 11.63
N ALA A 176 12.63 26.97 11.53
CA ALA A 176 11.49 26.20 12.01
C ALA A 176 11.20 26.53 13.47
N THR A 177 9.93 26.79 13.75
CA THR A 177 9.44 27.04 15.10
C THR A 177 9.26 25.72 15.86
N GLN A 178 9.22 25.77 17.19
CA GLN A 178 8.93 24.57 17.98
C GLN A 178 7.52 24.02 17.67
N ASN A 179 6.56 24.90 17.36
CA ASN A 179 5.20 24.48 17.02
C ASN A 179 5.15 23.70 15.70
N GLU A 180 5.90 24.12 14.69
CA GLU A 180 6.02 23.39 13.41
C GLU A 180 6.65 22.01 13.62
N VAL A 181 7.68 21.91 14.46
CA VAL A 181 8.30 20.62 14.83
C VAL A 181 7.29 19.70 15.51
N ASN A 182 6.59 20.20 16.53
CA ASN A 182 5.61 19.41 17.27
C ASN A 182 4.43 18.96 16.38
N THR A 183 4.01 19.83 15.46
CA THR A 183 2.93 19.52 14.50
C THR A 183 3.37 18.42 13.53
N ALA A 184 4.60 18.50 13.02
CA ALA A 184 5.15 17.47 12.14
C ALA A 184 5.31 16.12 12.86
N GLU A 185 5.78 16.14 14.11
CA GLU A 185 5.90 14.91 14.92
C GLU A 185 4.53 14.28 15.15
N LYS A 186 3.54 15.07 15.57
CA LYS A 186 2.19 14.57 15.76
C LYS A 186 1.58 14.01 14.47
N ALA A 187 1.86 14.62 13.32
CA ALA A 187 1.40 14.08 12.04
C ALA A 187 2.00 12.70 11.72
N ILE A 188 3.26 12.45 12.10
CA ILE A 188 3.88 11.12 11.99
C ILE A 188 3.19 10.13 12.93
N GLU A 189 2.94 10.50 14.18
CA GLU A 189 2.26 9.65 15.16
C GLU A 189 0.82 9.29 14.74
N ASP A 190 0.04 10.30 14.32
CA ASP A 190 -1.32 10.10 13.83
C ASP A 190 -1.33 9.18 12.58
N ALA A 191 -0.35 9.32 11.68
CA ALA A 191 -0.23 8.46 10.52
C ALA A 191 0.18 7.02 10.88
N LYS A 192 1.05 6.81 11.89
CA LYS A 192 1.38 5.47 12.42
C LYS A 192 0.13 4.79 12.99
N ASP A 193 -0.65 5.51 13.80
CA ASP A 193 -1.91 5.01 14.35
C ASP A 193 -2.92 4.66 13.23
N ALA A 194 -2.98 5.47 12.17
CA ALA A 194 -3.81 5.18 11.00
C ALA A 194 -3.38 3.90 10.25
N LEU A 195 -2.08 3.60 10.16
CA LEU A 195 -1.58 2.33 9.62
C LEU A 195 -2.10 1.14 10.44
N SER A 196 -1.87 1.16 11.76
CA SER A 196 -2.29 0.09 12.67
C SER A 196 -3.81 -0.12 12.63
N LYS A 197 -4.60 0.97 12.64
CA LYS A 197 -6.07 0.91 12.52
C LYS A 197 -6.52 0.35 11.17
N SER A 198 -5.87 0.73 10.09
CA SER A 198 -6.18 0.22 8.75
C SER A 198 -5.93 -1.29 8.65
N MET A 199 -4.81 -1.77 9.17
CA MET A 199 -4.53 -3.21 9.24
C MET A 199 -5.53 -3.95 10.15
N ALA A 200 -5.82 -3.41 11.33
CA ALA A 200 -6.78 -4.01 12.26
C ALA A 200 -8.18 -4.11 11.64
N LYS A 201 -8.62 -3.08 10.92
CA LYS A 201 -9.89 -3.11 10.18
C LYS A 201 -9.89 -4.21 9.11
N ALA A 202 -8.83 -4.30 8.29
CA ALA A 202 -8.71 -5.36 7.30
C ALA A 202 -8.78 -6.76 7.95
N TRP A 203 -8.16 -6.92 9.12
CA TRP A 203 -8.25 -8.15 9.90
C TRP A 203 -9.67 -8.43 10.40
N GLU A 204 -10.39 -7.43 10.92
CA GLU A 204 -11.79 -7.59 11.32
C GLU A 204 -12.72 -7.93 10.15
N ASP A 205 -12.54 -7.25 9.02
CA ASP A 205 -13.30 -7.54 7.80
C ASP A 205 -13.02 -8.97 7.28
N ALA A 206 -11.82 -9.50 7.55
CA ALA A 206 -11.42 -10.88 7.24
C ALA A 206 -11.88 -11.93 8.27
N LYS A 207 -12.36 -11.55 9.47
CA LYS A 207 -12.86 -12.46 10.52
C LYS A 207 -14.24 -13.03 10.17
N LEU A 208 -14.33 -13.63 8.99
CA LEU A 208 -15.50 -14.32 8.48
C LEU A 208 -15.58 -15.73 9.10
N PRO A 209 -16.78 -16.32 9.26
CA PRO A 209 -16.90 -17.74 9.54
C PRO A 209 -16.42 -18.54 8.32
N ILE A 210 -15.14 -18.91 8.31
CA ILE A 210 -14.54 -19.68 7.22
C ILE A 210 -14.68 -21.16 7.56
N THR A 211 -15.25 -21.92 6.61
CA THR A 211 -15.25 -23.39 6.71
C THR A 211 -13.83 -23.87 6.48
N ARG A 212 -13.22 -24.51 7.48
CA ARG A 212 -11.86 -25.05 7.35
C ARG A 212 -11.81 -26.17 6.32
N THR A 213 -10.92 -26.05 5.35
CA THR A 213 -10.71 -27.07 4.32
C THR A 213 -10.02 -28.29 4.93
N PRO A 214 -10.59 -29.50 4.83
CA PRO A 214 -9.87 -30.73 5.17
C PRO A 214 -8.70 -30.93 4.20
N VAL A 215 -7.51 -31.20 4.72
CA VAL A 215 -6.30 -31.44 3.93
C VAL A 215 -5.56 -32.71 4.38
N LEU A 216 -4.83 -33.30 3.45
CA LEU A 216 -4.03 -34.51 3.68
C LEU A 216 -2.74 -34.24 4.45
N ASN A 217 -2.09 -33.09 4.16
CA ASN A 217 -0.85 -32.69 4.80
C ASN A 217 -0.88 -31.19 5.11
N THR A 218 -0.92 -30.84 6.39
CA THR A 218 -0.99 -29.45 6.86
C THR A 218 0.27 -28.63 6.60
N GLN A 219 1.36 -29.27 6.16
CA GLN A 219 2.63 -28.61 5.83
C GLN A 219 2.89 -28.47 4.33
N ALA A 220 2.11 -29.15 3.48
CA ALA A 220 2.32 -29.15 2.04
C ALA A 220 0.99 -29.43 1.31
N LEU A 221 0.19 -28.37 1.15
CA LEU A 221 -1.04 -28.40 0.39
C LEU A 221 -0.76 -28.58 -1.11
N THR A 222 -1.56 -29.43 -1.73
CA THR A 222 -1.67 -29.53 -3.19
C THR A 222 -2.36 -28.30 -3.77
N ASP A 223 -2.18 -28.07 -5.08
CA ASP A 223 -2.83 -26.94 -5.76
C ASP A 223 -4.37 -27.04 -5.71
N ALA A 224 -4.91 -28.26 -5.76
CA ALA A 224 -6.35 -28.51 -5.60
C ALA A 224 -6.84 -28.13 -4.19
N GLU A 225 -6.09 -28.47 -3.14
CA GLU A 225 -6.42 -28.08 -1.76
C GLU A 225 -6.32 -26.56 -1.57
N LYS A 226 -5.28 -25.91 -2.13
CA LYS A 226 -5.14 -24.44 -2.08
C LYS A 226 -6.32 -23.75 -2.76
N GLU A 227 -6.77 -24.25 -3.91
CA GLU A 227 -7.92 -23.68 -4.59
C GLU A 227 -9.19 -23.86 -3.76
N LYS A 228 -9.36 -25.00 -3.10
CA LYS A 228 -10.49 -25.20 -2.19
C LYS A 228 -10.46 -24.28 -0.98
N VAL A 229 -9.27 -23.99 -0.43
CA VAL A 229 -9.09 -22.98 0.61
C VAL A 229 -9.51 -21.60 0.09
N LYS A 230 -9.10 -21.20 -1.13
CA LYS A 230 -9.55 -19.93 -1.73
C LYS A 230 -11.07 -19.88 -1.89
N GLU A 231 -11.68 -20.95 -2.38
CA GLU A 231 -13.15 -21.03 -2.50
C GLU A 231 -13.84 -20.86 -1.15
N ASN A 232 -13.38 -21.55 -0.10
CA ASN A 232 -13.97 -21.45 1.23
C ASN A 232 -13.80 -20.05 1.85
N VAL A 233 -12.70 -19.35 1.52
CA VAL A 233 -12.47 -17.94 1.90
C VAL A 233 -13.35 -16.99 1.09
N GLY A 234 -13.56 -17.26 -0.21
CA GLY A 234 -14.33 -16.43 -1.14
C GLY A 234 -15.84 -16.65 -1.10
N ALA A 235 -16.32 -17.82 -0.67
CA ALA A 235 -17.75 -18.14 -0.55
C ALA A 235 -18.49 -17.29 0.50
N VAL A 236 -17.74 -16.62 1.38
CA VAL A 236 -18.28 -15.72 2.41
C VAL A 236 -18.31 -14.26 1.93
N GLN A 237 -18.53 -14.02 0.63
CA GLN A 237 -18.57 -12.67 0.05
C GLN A 237 -19.56 -11.77 0.80
N VAL A 238 -18.99 -10.93 1.65
CA VAL A 238 -19.66 -9.79 2.27
C VAL A 238 -19.87 -8.76 1.17
N LYS A 239 -21.13 -8.38 0.99
CA LYS A 239 -21.62 -7.12 0.41
C LYS A 239 -20.54 -6.03 0.26
N ASP A 240 -20.39 -5.55 -0.97
CA ASP A 240 -19.90 -4.21 -1.37
C ASP A 240 -18.41 -3.83 -1.22
N THR A 241 -17.50 -4.73 -0.83
CA THR A 241 -16.05 -4.41 -0.82
C THR A 241 -15.21 -5.58 -1.35
N VAL A 242 -15.15 -5.69 -2.67
CA VAL A 242 -14.58 -6.84 -3.39
C VAL A 242 -13.12 -7.10 -3.03
N GLN A 243 -12.81 -8.35 -2.66
CA GLN A 243 -11.46 -8.91 -2.54
C GLN A 243 -10.75 -8.80 -3.90
N SER A 244 -9.57 -8.19 -3.94
CA SER A 244 -8.77 -8.07 -5.17
C SER A 244 -7.96 -9.33 -5.45
N GLU A 245 -7.50 -10.02 -4.40
CA GLU A 245 -6.68 -11.23 -4.51
C GLU A 245 -6.72 -12.03 -3.22
N VAL A 246 -6.81 -13.37 -3.33
CA VAL A 246 -6.63 -14.30 -2.20
C VAL A 246 -5.47 -15.23 -2.55
N THR A 247 -4.44 -15.21 -1.72
CA THR A 247 -3.27 -16.08 -1.86
C THR A 247 -3.23 -17.10 -0.73
N VAL A 248 -2.78 -18.31 -1.03
CA VAL A 248 -2.67 -19.43 -0.08
C VAL A 248 -1.28 -20.01 -0.22
N ASP A 249 -0.53 -20.12 0.87
CA ASP A 249 0.79 -20.77 0.88
C ASP A 249 0.68 -22.29 1.05
N ASP A 250 1.82 -22.99 0.98
CA ASP A 250 1.90 -24.45 1.11
C ASP A 250 1.45 -24.97 2.48
N GLN A 251 1.43 -24.11 3.50
CA GLN A 251 0.99 -24.45 4.85
C GLN A 251 -0.48 -24.07 5.09
N GLY A 252 -1.16 -23.51 4.07
CA GLY A 252 -2.56 -23.08 4.16
C GLY A 252 -2.75 -21.73 4.85
N ASN A 253 -1.71 -20.94 5.12
CA ASN A 253 -1.90 -19.55 5.52
C ASN A 253 -2.46 -18.76 4.34
N VAL A 254 -3.37 -17.83 4.65
CA VAL A 254 -4.07 -17.06 3.62
C VAL A 254 -3.77 -15.59 3.79
N VAL A 255 -3.45 -14.91 2.69
CA VAL A 255 -3.45 -13.44 2.65
C VAL A 255 -4.57 -12.97 1.73
N ILE A 256 -5.47 -12.18 2.30
CA ILE A 256 -6.58 -11.53 1.60
C ILE A 256 -6.16 -10.10 1.32
N ALA A 257 -6.17 -9.69 0.06
CA ALA A 257 -6.01 -8.30 -0.34
C ALA A 257 -7.38 -7.67 -0.63
N PHE A 258 -7.60 -6.48 -0.08
CA PHE A 258 -8.81 -5.70 -0.28
C PHE A 258 -8.62 -4.67 -1.40
N SER A 259 -9.72 -4.14 -1.92
CA SER A 259 -9.70 -3.14 -3.00
C SER A 259 -9.03 -1.82 -2.62
N ASP A 260 -8.97 -1.47 -1.34
CA ASP A 260 -8.24 -0.31 -0.81
C ASP A 260 -6.72 -0.57 -0.64
N GLY A 261 -6.26 -1.76 -1.02
CA GLY A 261 -4.87 -2.22 -0.95
C GLY A 261 -4.42 -2.70 0.44
N SER A 262 -5.31 -2.66 1.43
CA SER A 262 -5.06 -3.28 2.74
C SER A 262 -5.06 -4.81 2.63
N LYS A 263 -4.44 -5.47 3.62
CA LYS A 263 -4.31 -6.93 3.63
C LYS A 263 -4.62 -7.51 5.00
N ALA A 264 -5.17 -8.71 5.00
CA ALA A 264 -5.39 -9.52 6.20
C ALA A 264 -4.68 -10.87 6.04
N LYS A 265 -3.99 -11.33 7.10
CA LYS A 265 -3.28 -12.60 7.11
C LYS A 265 -3.92 -13.59 8.08
N LEU A 266 -4.60 -14.59 7.55
CA LEU A 266 -5.14 -15.73 8.30
C LEU A 266 -4.06 -16.82 8.41
N THR A 267 -4.07 -17.54 9.54
CA THR A 267 -3.18 -18.68 9.74
C THR A 267 -3.85 -19.98 9.36
N SER A 268 -3.05 -21.01 9.12
CA SER A 268 -3.51 -22.37 8.83
C SER A 268 -4.53 -22.91 9.84
N GLY A 269 -4.42 -22.54 11.12
CA GLY A 269 -5.37 -22.93 12.16
C GLY A 269 -6.80 -22.43 11.93
N SER A 270 -6.97 -21.34 11.17
CA SER A 270 -8.28 -20.76 10.82
C SER A 270 -8.81 -21.22 9.45
N THR A 271 -7.96 -21.78 8.59
CA THR A 271 -8.26 -21.99 7.17
C THR A 271 -8.29 -23.45 6.77
N ILE A 272 -7.48 -24.29 7.39
CA ILE A 272 -7.37 -25.73 7.09
C ILE A 272 -7.55 -26.55 8.34
N ARG A 273 -7.97 -27.80 8.21
CA ARG A 273 -7.97 -28.78 9.28
C ARG A 273 -7.49 -30.11 8.74
N GLU A 274 -7.06 -30.99 9.63
CA GLU A 274 -6.82 -32.38 9.23
C GLU A 274 -8.12 -33.03 8.80
N MET A 275 -7.99 -33.91 7.82
CA MET A 275 -9.06 -34.79 7.39
C MET A 275 -9.55 -35.66 8.55
N ASN A 276 -10.82 -36.04 8.52
CA ASN A 276 -11.35 -36.99 9.49
C ASN A 276 -12.24 -38.02 8.81
N LYS A 277 -12.77 -38.95 9.61
CA LYS A 277 -13.65 -40.02 9.12
C LYS A 277 -14.93 -39.52 8.46
N ASN A 278 -15.46 -38.36 8.83
CA ASN A 278 -16.65 -37.81 8.18
C ASN A 278 -16.34 -37.36 6.75
N ASP A 279 -15.13 -36.85 6.51
CA ASP A 279 -14.68 -36.49 5.16
C ASP A 279 -14.52 -37.74 4.29
N LEU A 280 -13.88 -38.78 4.84
CA LEU A 280 -13.73 -40.07 4.16
C LEU A 280 -15.08 -40.75 3.92
N GLN A 281 -16.01 -40.65 4.87
CA GLN A 281 -17.38 -41.12 4.71
C GLN A 281 -18.09 -40.40 3.56
N GLN A 282 -17.87 -39.09 3.38
CA GLN A 282 -18.46 -38.35 2.26
C GLN A 282 -17.96 -38.87 0.91
N ASP A 283 -16.68 -39.20 0.76
CA ASP A 283 -16.18 -39.81 -0.48
C ASP A 283 -16.85 -41.15 -0.77
N ILE A 284 -17.09 -41.95 0.29
CA ILE A 284 -17.77 -43.24 0.20
C ILE A 284 -19.24 -43.06 -0.17
N ASP A 285 -19.91 -42.08 0.42
CA ASP A 285 -21.33 -41.79 0.15
C ASP A 285 -21.53 -41.25 -1.28
N ASP A 286 -20.52 -40.58 -1.85
CA ASP A 286 -20.54 -40.10 -3.23
C ASP A 286 -20.33 -41.22 -4.27
N ASP A 287 -20.07 -42.47 -3.86
CA ASP A 287 -19.75 -43.59 -4.76
C ASP A 287 -20.83 -43.80 -5.84
N GLU A 288 -22.10 -43.86 -5.45
CA GLU A 288 -23.20 -44.05 -6.40
C GLU A 288 -23.29 -42.91 -7.42
N LYS A 289 -23.05 -41.67 -6.97
CA LYS A 289 -23.06 -40.49 -7.84
C LYS A 289 -21.92 -40.55 -8.85
N VAL A 290 -20.73 -40.96 -8.42
CA VAL A 290 -19.57 -41.13 -9.31
C VAL A 290 -19.84 -42.23 -10.34
N LYS A 291 -20.35 -43.39 -9.90
CA LYS A 291 -20.68 -44.52 -10.80
C LYS A 291 -21.72 -44.17 -11.86
N ASN A 292 -22.62 -43.25 -11.54
CA ASN A 292 -23.63 -42.74 -12.47
C ASN A 292 -23.11 -41.68 -13.44
N SER A 293 -21.90 -41.13 -13.23
CA SER A 293 -21.32 -40.10 -14.10
C SER A 293 -20.78 -40.66 -15.41
N ASP A 294 -20.71 -39.82 -16.44
CA ASP A 294 -20.11 -40.16 -17.73
C ASP A 294 -18.62 -40.50 -17.57
N ASN A 295 -17.90 -39.77 -16.71
CA ASN A 295 -16.48 -40.06 -16.45
C ASN A 295 -16.26 -41.49 -15.97
N TYR A 296 -17.15 -42.04 -15.14
CA TYR A 296 -17.06 -43.44 -14.74
C TYR A 296 -17.48 -44.37 -15.88
N LYS A 297 -18.65 -44.13 -16.49
CA LYS A 297 -19.21 -44.99 -17.54
C LYS A 297 -18.34 -45.09 -18.80
N ASP A 298 -17.62 -44.03 -19.11
CA ASP A 298 -16.76 -43.89 -20.29
C ASP A 298 -15.30 -44.28 -20.02
N ALA A 299 -14.88 -44.36 -18.75
CA ALA A 299 -13.53 -44.79 -18.39
C ALA A 299 -13.29 -46.27 -18.73
N SER A 300 -12.02 -46.66 -18.86
CA SER A 300 -11.59 -48.05 -19.07
C SER A 300 -11.94 -48.96 -17.89
N ASP A 301 -12.00 -50.27 -18.15
CA ASP A 301 -12.28 -51.29 -17.13
C ASP A 301 -11.29 -51.17 -15.96
N SER A 302 -10.00 -51.04 -16.27
CA SER A 302 -8.94 -50.91 -15.27
C SER A 302 -9.06 -49.66 -14.41
N ALA A 303 -9.47 -48.52 -14.98
CA ALA A 303 -9.68 -47.28 -14.22
C ALA A 303 -10.89 -47.39 -13.28
N ARG A 304 -11.98 -48.03 -13.74
CA ARG A 304 -13.16 -48.31 -12.91
C ARG A 304 -12.83 -49.26 -11.77
N GLU A 305 -12.13 -50.36 -12.05
CA GLU A 305 -11.65 -51.30 -11.02
C GLU A 305 -10.74 -50.63 -9.99
N THR A 306 -9.84 -49.74 -10.43
CA THR A 306 -8.98 -48.97 -9.53
C THR A 306 -9.78 -48.08 -8.58
N TYR A 307 -10.83 -47.43 -9.10
CA TYR A 307 -11.74 -46.61 -8.29
C TYR A 307 -12.58 -47.45 -7.33
N ASP A 308 -13.18 -48.54 -7.79
CA ASP A 308 -13.98 -49.44 -6.94
C ASP A 308 -13.13 -50.02 -5.80
N ALA A 309 -11.90 -50.45 -6.09
CA ALA A 309 -10.97 -50.94 -5.08
C ALA A 309 -10.58 -49.84 -4.07
N ALA A 310 -10.44 -48.58 -4.53
CA ALA A 310 -10.15 -47.45 -3.65
C ALA A 310 -11.32 -47.16 -2.69
N ILE A 311 -12.57 -47.21 -3.16
CA ILE A 311 -13.77 -47.04 -2.33
C ILE A 311 -13.88 -48.16 -1.30
N GLU A 312 -13.64 -49.42 -1.68
CA GLU A 312 -13.67 -50.55 -0.74
C GLU A 312 -12.56 -50.44 0.32
N ALA A 313 -11.35 -50.05 -0.06
CA ALA A 313 -10.28 -49.76 0.89
C ALA A 313 -10.66 -48.60 1.84
N GLY A 314 -11.30 -47.55 1.32
CA GLY A 314 -11.83 -46.45 2.11
C GLY A 314 -12.87 -46.91 3.14
N LYS A 315 -13.82 -47.76 2.75
CA LYS A 315 -14.82 -48.35 3.66
C LYS A 315 -14.16 -49.15 4.80
N GLN A 316 -13.10 -49.91 4.50
CA GLN A 316 -12.35 -50.65 5.52
C GLN A 316 -11.71 -49.71 6.54
N VAL A 317 -11.00 -48.67 6.08
CA VAL A 317 -10.36 -47.68 6.97
C VAL A 317 -11.41 -46.92 7.79
N ASN A 318 -12.53 -46.55 7.17
CA ASN A 318 -13.58 -45.81 7.85
C ASN A 318 -14.27 -46.61 8.96
N SER A 319 -14.48 -47.92 8.75
CA SER A 319 -15.08 -48.83 9.74
C SER A 319 -14.14 -49.28 10.86
N ASP A 320 -12.82 -49.24 10.66
CA ASP A 320 -11.84 -49.59 11.70
C ASP A 320 -11.78 -48.53 12.81
N SER A 321 -12.29 -48.83 14.01
CA SER A 321 -12.29 -47.91 15.15
C SER A 321 -10.89 -47.42 15.58
N ASN A 322 -9.83 -48.13 15.19
CA ASN A 322 -8.44 -47.82 15.52
C ASN A 322 -7.64 -47.24 14.35
N ALA A 323 -8.30 -46.91 13.22
CA ALA A 323 -7.63 -46.32 12.07
C ALA A 323 -6.82 -45.08 12.47
N THR A 324 -5.57 -45.02 12.03
CA THR A 324 -4.69 -43.88 12.27
C THR A 324 -5.04 -42.71 11.33
N GLN A 325 -4.64 -41.49 11.70
CA GLN A 325 -4.80 -40.32 10.83
C GLN A 325 -4.11 -40.51 9.48
N GLU A 326 -2.95 -41.16 9.48
CA GLU A 326 -2.22 -41.48 8.25
C GLU A 326 -3.02 -42.45 7.36
N ALA A 327 -3.67 -43.46 7.93
CA ALA A 327 -4.52 -44.38 7.18
C ALA A 327 -5.73 -43.67 6.56
N ILE A 328 -6.38 -42.77 7.31
CA ILE A 328 -7.50 -41.95 6.81
C ILE A 328 -7.04 -41.08 5.63
N ASN A 329 -5.91 -40.39 5.80
CA ASN A 329 -5.34 -39.53 4.75
C ASN A 329 -4.96 -40.34 3.49
N GLN A 330 -4.31 -41.49 3.67
CA GLN A 330 -3.94 -42.35 2.54
C GLN A 330 -5.18 -42.87 1.80
N ALA A 331 -6.23 -43.30 2.52
CA ALA A 331 -7.47 -43.77 1.91
C ALA A 331 -8.14 -42.70 1.04
N HIS A 332 -8.33 -41.49 1.58
CA HIS A 332 -8.88 -40.37 0.81
C HIS A 332 -8.00 -40.03 -0.41
N GLY A 333 -6.68 -39.92 -0.22
CA GLY A 333 -5.76 -39.60 -1.30
C GLY A 333 -5.81 -40.63 -2.43
N VAL A 334 -5.96 -41.92 -2.10
CA VAL A 334 -6.12 -43.00 -3.09
C VAL A 334 -7.46 -42.86 -3.84
N ILE A 335 -8.57 -42.55 -3.15
CA ILE A 335 -9.87 -42.32 -3.80
C ILE A 335 -9.79 -41.13 -4.77
N GLN A 336 -9.25 -39.99 -4.34
CA GLN A 336 -9.13 -38.80 -5.18
C GLN A 336 -8.23 -39.04 -6.41
N LYS A 337 -7.13 -39.80 -6.25
CA LYS A 337 -6.28 -40.19 -7.36
C LYS A 337 -7.02 -41.11 -8.35
N ALA A 338 -7.83 -42.03 -7.86
CA ALA A 338 -8.63 -42.90 -8.72
C ALA A 338 -9.73 -42.12 -9.46
N LEU A 339 -10.37 -41.14 -8.80
CA LEU A 339 -11.31 -40.22 -9.45
C LEU A 339 -10.67 -39.45 -10.61
N GLN A 340 -9.43 -38.98 -10.44
CA GLN A 340 -8.69 -38.36 -11.53
C GLN A 340 -8.37 -39.37 -12.65
N GLY A 341 -8.00 -40.60 -12.29
CA GLY A 341 -7.79 -41.69 -13.25
C GLY A 341 -9.01 -41.99 -14.13
N LEU A 342 -10.23 -41.92 -13.57
CA LEU A 342 -11.47 -42.04 -14.35
C LEU A 342 -11.60 -40.91 -15.38
N LYS A 343 -11.43 -39.66 -14.94
CA LYS A 343 -11.50 -38.47 -15.82
C LYS A 343 -10.49 -38.56 -16.95
N ASP A 344 -9.24 -38.87 -16.63
CA ASP A 344 -8.16 -38.99 -17.61
C ASP A 344 -8.42 -40.15 -18.58
N SER A 345 -8.96 -41.27 -18.10
CA SER A 345 -9.29 -42.42 -18.96
C SER A 345 -10.43 -42.09 -19.93
N ALA A 346 -11.48 -41.42 -19.47
CA ALA A 346 -12.60 -41.00 -20.32
C ALA A 346 -12.16 -39.96 -21.35
N ALA A 347 -11.31 -39.00 -20.97
CA ALA A 347 -10.74 -38.02 -21.89
C ALA A 347 -9.90 -38.70 -22.98
N LYS A 348 -9.04 -39.66 -22.61
CA LYS A 348 -8.26 -40.45 -23.58
C LYS A 348 -9.13 -41.25 -24.55
N ALA A 349 -10.29 -41.76 -24.11
CA ALA A 349 -11.22 -42.45 -25.00
C ALA A 349 -11.76 -41.50 -26.07
N LYS A 350 -12.11 -40.27 -25.68
CA LYS A 350 -12.55 -39.22 -26.61
C LYS A 350 -11.43 -38.80 -27.58
N GLU A 351 -10.19 -38.71 -27.11
CA GLU A 351 -9.03 -38.40 -27.97
C GLU A 351 -8.73 -39.51 -28.99
N LYS A 352 -8.91 -40.78 -28.62
CA LYS A 352 -8.73 -41.93 -29.52
C LYS A 352 -9.80 -42.01 -30.60
N LEU A 353 -11.02 -41.51 -30.33
CA LEU A 353 -12.16 -41.67 -31.21
C LEU A 353 -11.96 -40.94 -32.55
N ASN A 354 -12.02 -41.68 -33.65
CA ASN A 354 -12.12 -41.10 -34.98
C ASN A 354 -13.60 -40.80 -35.29
N THR A 355 -13.92 -39.52 -35.43
CA THR A 355 -15.26 -39.04 -35.77
C THR A 355 -15.46 -38.79 -37.26
N ASN A 356 -14.41 -38.90 -38.08
CA ASN A 356 -14.53 -38.85 -39.53
C ASN A 356 -15.02 -40.20 -40.05
N VAL A 357 -16.35 -40.33 -40.07
CA VAL A 357 -17.08 -41.53 -40.46
C VAL A 357 -17.82 -41.23 -41.76
N ASP A 358 -17.88 -42.22 -42.66
CA ASP A 358 -18.71 -42.11 -43.85
C ASP A 358 -20.19 -42.08 -43.42
N GLU A 359 -20.87 -40.96 -43.67
CA GLU A 359 -22.26 -40.78 -43.28
C GLU A 359 -23.17 -41.81 -43.96
N THR A 360 -24.04 -42.44 -43.17
CA THR A 360 -25.04 -43.39 -43.64
C THR A 360 -26.32 -42.64 -44.03
N PRO A 361 -26.82 -42.80 -45.26
CA PRO A 361 -28.13 -42.28 -45.64
C PRO A 361 -29.24 -42.91 -44.79
N VAL A 362 -30.05 -42.09 -44.13
CA VAL A 362 -31.22 -42.55 -43.36
C VAL A 362 -32.49 -41.84 -43.78
N GLY A 363 -33.62 -42.52 -43.62
CA GLY A 363 -34.93 -41.99 -44.00
C GLY A 363 -35.56 -41.03 -42.98
N ASP A 364 -35.18 -41.10 -41.70
CA ASP A 364 -35.58 -40.18 -40.64
C ASP A 364 -34.48 -40.05 -39.57
N HIS A 365 -33.86 -38.87 -39.49
CA HIS A 365 -32.80 -38.57 -38.51
C HIS A 365 -33.24 -38.66 -37.04
N ASN A 366 -34.55 -38.63 -36.76
CA ASN A 366 -35.06 -38.75 -35.38
C ASN A 366 -35.47 -40.17 -35.02
N LYS A 367 -35.41 -41.10 -35.99
CA LYS A 367 -35.88 -42.47 -35.82
C LYS A 367 -35.19 -43.43 -36.79
N VAL A 368 -33.91 -43.64 -36.56
CA VAL A 368 -33.07 -44.59 -37.29
C VAL A 368 -33.56 -46.02 -37.03
N ASP A 369 -33.84 -46.79 -38.09
CA ASP A 369 -34.28 -48.18 -37.97
C ASP A 369 -33.12 -49.16 -37.73
N ASP A 370 -33.42 -50.43 -37.45
CA ASP A 370 -32.39 -51.43 -37.11
C ASP A 370 -31.40 -51.72 -38.26
N VAL A 371 -31.85 -51.59 -39.51
CA VAL A 371 -30.98 -51.78 -40.70
C VAL A 371 -30.04 -50.60 -40.82
N GLU A 372 -30.57 -49.38 -40.68
CA GLU A 372 -29.81 -48.13 -40.70
C GLU A 372 -28.80 -48.08 -39.54
N LYS A 373 -29.21 -48.45 -38.31
CA LYS A 373 -28.31 -48.60 -37.15
C LYS A 373 -27.18 -49.59 -37.43
N GLY A 374 -27.49 -50.72 -38.07
CA GLY A 374 -26.51 -51.74 -38.45
C GLY A 374 -25.50 -51.25 -39.48
N ALA A 375 -25.88 -50.34 -40.37
CA ALA A 375 -24.99 -49.70 -41.35
C ALA A 375 -24.12 -48.62 -40.69
N ILE A 376 -24.72 -47.75 -39.85
CA ILE A 376 -23.99 -46.74 -39.06
C ILE A 376 -22.92 -47.41 -38.19
N ALA A 377 -23.28 -48.49 -37.49
CA ALA A 377 -22.35 -49.24 -36.64
C ALA A 377 -21.15 -49.79 -37.44
N GLN A 378 -21.38 -50.24 -38.68
CA GLN A 378 -20.32 -50.74 -39.56
C GLN A 378 -19.39 -49.60 -40.01
N ALA A 379 -19.95 -48.48 -40.48
CA ALA A 379 -19.17 -47.32 -40.92
C ALA A 379 -18.29 -46.76 -39.79
N VAL A 380 -18.86 -46.63 -38.58
CA VAL A 380 -18.12 -46.18 -37.39
C VAL A 380 -17.02 -47.16 -37.02
N ALA A 381 -17.27 -48.47 -37.09
CA ALA A 381 -16.26 -49.49 -36.82
C ALA A 381 -15.12 -49.45 -37.85
N ASP A 382 -15.43 -49.30 -39.14
CA ASP A 382 -14.41 -49.22 -40.20
C ASP A 382 -13.53 -47.97 -40.06
N ALA A 383 -14.12 -46.83 -39.65
CA ALA A 383 -13.38 -45.61 -39.36
C ALA A 383 -12.49 -45.73 -38.11
N ASN A 384 -12.87 -46.58 -37.14
CA ASN A 384 -12.16 -46.78 -35.88
C ASN A 384 -11.37 -48.10 -35.78
N LYS A 385 -11.25 -48.86 -36.87
CA LYS A 385 -10.58 -50.18 -36.89
C LYS A 385 -9.12 -50.12 -36.42
N ASN A 386 -8.43 -49.02 -36.69
CA ASN A 386 -7.04 -48.80 -36.25
C ASN A 386 -6.92 -48.65 -34.72
N ASN A 387 -8.03 -48.35 -34.04
CA ASN A 387 -8.15 -48.32 -32.59
C ASN A 387 -8.66 -49.66 -32.02
N GLY A 388 -8.69 -50.72 -32.83
CA GLY A 388 -9.14 -52.06 -32.42
C GLY A 388 -10.65 -52.19 -32.26
N VAL A 389 -11.44 -51.26 -32.84
CA VAL A 389 -12.90 -51.30 -32.77
C VAL A 389 -13.45 -52.22 -33.86
N THR A 390 -14.34 -53.12 -33.48
CA THR A 390 -15.11 -54.00 -34.37
C THR A 390 -16.60 -53.64 -34.31
N LYS A 391 -17.39 -54.10 -35.29
CA LYS A 391 -18.82 -53.74 -35.40
C LYS A 391 -19.62 -54.07 -34.12
N ASP A 392 -19.35 -55.21 -33.49
CA ASP A 392 -20.00 -55.65 -32.24
C ASP A 392 -19.69 -54.75 -31.04
N LYS A 393 -18.71 -53.85 -31.17
CA LYS A 393 -18.34 -52.84 -30.18
C LYS A 393 -18.95 -51.47 -30.44
N VAL A 394 -19.83 -51.35 -31.43
CA VAL A 394 -20.54 -50.11 -31.75
C VAL A 394 -22.04 -50.30 -31.53
N THR A 395 -22.63 -49.47 -30.69
CA THR A 395 -24.08 -49.41 -30.45
C THR A 395 -24.63 -48.08 -30.95
N VAL A 396 -25.77 -48.08 -31.62
CA VAL A 396 -26.37 -46.87 -32.22
C VAL A 396 -27.75 -46.64 -31.63
N ASP A 397 -28.01 -45.43 -31.15
CA ASP A 397 -29.32 -45.04 -30.61
C ASP A 397 -30.34 -44.68 -31.73
N ASP A 398 -31.58 -44.38 -31.35
CA ASP A 398 -32.66 -44.05 -32.30
C ASP A 398 -32.42 -42.73 -33.06
N GLN A 399 -31.49 -41.89 -32.58
CA GLN A 399 -31.12 -40.62 -33.20
C GLN A 399 -29.88 -40.77 -34.10
N GLY A 400 -29.25 -41.94 -34.14
CA GLY A 400 -28.06 -42.21 -34.94
C GLY A 400 -26.74 -41.91 -34.24
N ASN A 401 -26.74 -41.55 -32.94
CA ASN A 401 -25.48 -41.43 -32.20
C ASN A 401 -24.88 -42.81 -31.98
N ALA A 402 -23.60 -42.96 -32.30
CA ALA A 402 -22.90 -44.24 -32.20
C ALA A 402 -21.94 -44.21 -31.00
N THR A 403 -22.23 -45.04 -29.99
CA THR A 403 -21.31 -45.28 -28.87
C THR A 403 -20.32 -46.38 -29.25
N VAL A 404 -19.04 -46.04 -29.26
CA VAL A 404 -17.91 -46.94 -29.48
C VAL A 404 -17.40 -47.45 -28.14
N THR A 405 -17.21 -48.75 -28.01
CA THR A 405 -16.49 -49.38 -26.88
C THR A 405 -15.11 -49.84 -27.35
N PHE A 406 -14.04 -49.34 -26.74
CA PHE A 406 -12.67 -49.70 -27.09
C PHE A 406 -12.26 -51.05 -26.46
N PRO A 407 -11.14 -51.68 -26.90
CA PRO A 407 -10.66 -52.94 -26.33
C PRO A 407 -10.35 -52.89 -24.82
N ASP A 408 -10.03 -51.71 -24.29
CA ASP A 408 -9.81 -51.48 -22.84
C ASP A 408 -11.12 -51.22 -22.06
N GLY A 409 -12.27 -51.35 -22.73
CA GLY A 409 -13.61 -51.17 -22.17
C GLY A 409 -14.05 -49.71 -21.98
N SER A 410 -13.19 -48.74 -22.32
CA SER A 410 -13.55 -47.32 -22.35
C SER A 410 -14.54 -47.02 -23.48
N LYS A 411 -15.31 -45.94 -23.35
CA LYS A 411 -16.36 -45.58 -24.32
C LYS A 411 -16.26 -44.13 -24.77
N ALA A 412 -16.71 -43.87 -25.99
CA ALA A 412 -16.88 -42.52 -26.52
C ALA A 412 -17.99 -42.51 -27.58
N VAL A 413 -18.60 -41.35 -27.82
CA VAL A 413 -19.76 -41.21 -28.71
C VAL A 413 -19.39 -40.43 -29.96
N VAL A 414 -19.67 -41.01 -31.13
CA VAL A 414 -19.73 -40.28 -32.41
C VAL A 414 -21.14 -39.70 -32.54
N PRO A 415 -21.30 -38.37 -32.63
CA PRO A 415 -22.61 -37.75 -32.69
C PRO A 415 -23.30 -38.07 -34.02
N ALA A 416 -24.63 -38.08 -34.01
CA ALA A 416 -25.46 -38.32 -35.19
C ALA A 416 -25.09 -37.43 -36.39
N SER A 417 -24.69 -36.19 -36.13
CA SER A 417 -24.23 -35.24 -37.14
C SER A 417 -22.99 -35.66 -37.94
N SER A 418 -22.30 -36.72 -37.51
CA SER A 418 -21.12 -37.27 -38.17
C SER A 418 -21.36 -38.68 -38.70
N THR A 419 -22.55 -39.26 -38.48
CA THR A 419 -22.87 -40.64 -38.85
C THR A 419 -24.04 -40.75 -39.81
N THR A 420 -24.89 -39.73 -39.95
CA THR A 420 -26.09 -39.78 -40.77
C THR A 420 -26.17 -38.65 -41.77
N THR A 421 -26.79 -38.95 -42.92
CA THR A 421 -27.13 -37.96 -43.95
C THR A 421 -28.57 -38.16 -44.40
N ASN A 422 -29.29 -37.05 -44.64
CA ASN A 422 -30.71 -37.14 -44.93
C ASN A 422 -30.92 -37.51 -46.39
N VAL A 423 -31.57 -38.64 -46.63
CA VAL A 423 -32.19 -38.92 -47.91
C VAL A 423 -33.68 -38.78 -47.71
N SER A 424 -34.24 -37.67 -48.21
CA SER A 424 -35.69 -37.49 -48.26
C SER A 424 -36.30 -38.74 -48.90
N LYS A 425 -37.07 -39.52 -48.13
CA LYS A 425 -37.96 -40.54 -48.68
C LYS A 425 -39.01 -39.79 -49.51
N GLU A 426 -38.68 -39.46 -50.76
CA GLU A 426 -39.68 -39.08 -51.75
C GLU A 426 -40.61 -40.28 -51.94
N ALA A 427 -41.82 -40.11 -51.41
CA ALA A 427 -43.11 -40.78 -51.68
C ALA A 427 -43.10 -42.29 -52.00
#